data_AF-A0AA43A5Z4-F1
#
_entry.id   AF-A0AA43A5Z4-F1
#
_cell.length_a   1.000
_cell.length_b   1.000
_cell.length_c   1.000
_cell.angle_alpha   90.00
_cell.angle_beta   90.00
_cell.angle_gamma   90.00
#
_symmetry.space_group_name_H-M   'P 1'
#
loop_
_entity.id
_entity.type
_entity.pdbx_description
1 polymer ?
#
loop_
_entity_poly.entity_id
_entity_poly.type
_entity_poly.pdbx_seq_one_letter_code
_entity_poly.pdbx_strand_id
1 'polypeptide(L)'
;MKTEVHVHGSVFMCKGVTLAQIELALRPWLDYVDADHLADAKSLEREEMGIAFEVRERVLSMCWTGDVGRSFHSKLTEACNNLGPLTEYASEVEVTYYPDSGEDEFHQFFIGPSPEAIHEFRRQCVMEDLHHMLSRHLGKPEVEQVTELVTRMFDAHKPEKPAGSETTAASGSSTVIPLHPRNRHLH
;
A
#
# COMPACT_ATOMS: atom_id res chain seq x y z
N MET A 1 -21.81 -2.13 11.64
CA MET A 1 -21.61 -3.19 10.64
C MET A 1 -20.14 -3.53 10.62
N LYS A 2 -19.85 -4.82 10.58
CA LYS A 2 -18.54 -5.34 10.19
C LYS A 2 -18.58 -5.55 8.67
N THR A 3 -17.46 -5.36 8.01
CA THR A 3 -17.26 -5.52 6.57
C THR A 3 -16.00 -6.35 6.42
N GLU A 4 -16.04 -7.37 5.58
CA GLU A 4 -14.85 -8.16 5.29
C GLU A 4 -13.86 -7.30 4.48
N VAL A 5 -12.58 -7.42 4.80
CA VAL A 5 -11.50 -6.76 4.06
C VAL A 5 -10.41 -7.76 3.76
N HIS A 6 -9.85 -7.69 2.56
CA HIS A 6 -8.62 -8.37 2.19
C HIS A 6 -7.49 -7.34 2.03
N VAL A 7 -6.35 -7.61 2.64
CA VAL A 7 -5.12 -6.81 2.52
C VAL A 7 -4.03 -7.67 1.87
N HIS A 8 -3.53 -7.20 0.73
CA HIS A 8 -2.55 -7.91 -0.07
C HIS A 8 -1.35 -7.03 -0.42
N GLY A 9 -0.14 -7.52 -0.24
CA GLY A 9 1.05 -6.83 -0.72
C GLY A 9 2.34 -7.36 -0.14
N SER A 10 3.46 -6.81 -0.61
CA SER A 10 4.79 -7.10 -0.10
C SER A 10 5.59 -5.82 0.05
N VAL A 11 6.20 -5.64 1.22
CA VAL A 11 7.00 -4.45 1.55
C VAL A 11 8.42 -4.86 1.87
N PHE A 12 9.37 -4.17 1.25
CA PHE A 12 10.79 -4.49 1.35
C PHE A 12 11.47 -3.61 2.40
N MET A 13 12.12 -4.24 3.38
CA MET A 13 12.68 -3.59 4.55
C MET A 13 14.17 -3.30 4.41
N CYS A 14 14.60 -2.19 5.01
CA CYS A 14 16.01 -1.85 5.14
C CYS A 14 16.80 -2.97 5.82
N LYS A 15 18.10 -3.06 5.49
CA LYS A 15 19.02 -3.98 6.16
C LYS A 15 19.07 -3.70 7.67
N GLY A 16 18.89 -4.74 8.47
CA GLY A 16 18.98 -4.67 9.93
C GLY A 16 17.67 -4.34 10.64
N VAL A 17 16.57 -4.10 9.91
CA VAL A 17 15.23 -4.02 10.50
C VAL A 17 14.88 -5.35 11.15
N THR A 18 14.41 -5.28 12.40
CA THR A 18 14.05 -6.43 13.22
C THR A 18 12.55 -6.66 13.24
N LEU A 19 12.12 -7.89 13.55
CA LEU A 19 10.70 -8.22 13.75
C LEU A 19 10.03 -7.29 14.78
N ALA A 20 10.71 -7.00 15.89
CA ALA A 20 10.18 -6.12 16.94
C ALA A 20 9.91 -4.69 16.44
N GLN A 21 10.74 -4.16 15.55
CA GLN A 21 10.51 -2.84 14.94
C GLN A 21 9.29 -2.86 14.01
N ILE A 22 9.10 -3.95 13.27
CA ILE A 22 7.94 -4.12 12.40
C ILE A 22 6.66 -4.27 13.23
N GLU A 23 6.67 -5.11 14.26
CA GLU A 23 5.53 -5.27 15.18
C GLU A 23 5.19 -3.98 15.92
N LEU A 24 6.19 -3.16 16.25
CA LEU A 24 5.98 -1.84 16.82
C LEU A 24 5.34 -0.89 15.81
N ALA A 25 5.82 -0.86 14.56
CA ALA A 25 5.24 -0.03 13.51
C ALA A 25 3.79 -0.42 13.20
N LEU A 26 3.48 -1.72 13.21
CA LEU A 26 2.16 -2.27 12.94
C LEU A 26 1.21 -2.29 14.16
N ARG A 27 1.60 -1.74 15.32
CA ARG A 27 0.73 -1.66 16.51
C ARG A 27 -0.68 -1.14 16.22
N PRO A 28 -0.89 -0.08 15.42
CA PRO A 28 -2.25 0.39 15.13
C PRO A 28 -3.16 -0.67 14.52
N TRP A 29 -2.61 -1.57 13.68
CA TRP A 29 -3.34 -2.71 13.12
C TRP A 29 -3.44 -3.85 14.14
N LEU A 30 -2.33 -4.26 14.75
CA LEU A 30 -2.30 -5.42 15.64
C LEU A 30 -3.20 -5.22 16.86
N ASP A 31 -3.18 -4.04 17.47
CA ASP A 31 -4.06 -3.70 18.59
C ASP A 31 -5.53 -3.59 18.13
N TYR A 32 -5.79 -3.25 16.86
CA TYR A 32 -7.15 -3.22 16.31
C TYR A 32 -7.78 -4.61 16.20
N VAL A 33 -6.96 -5.62 15.89
CA VAL A 33 -7.40 -7.02 15.73
C VAL A 33 -7.14 -7.85 16.99
N ASP A 34 -6.83 -7.20 18.12
CA ASP A 34 -6.50 -7.84 19.40
C ASP A 34 -5.36 -8.88 19.29
N ALA A 35 -4.31 -8.57 18.52
CA ALA A 35 -3.13 -9.41 18.32
C ALA A 35 -1.87 -8.86 19.00
N ASP A 36 -1.18 -9.71 19.78
CA ASP A 36 0.07 -9.35 20.44
C ASP A 36 1.26 -9.38 19.46
N HIS A 37 1.30 -10.32 18.52
CA HIS A 37 2.37 -10.48 17.53
C HIS A 37 1.83 -10.66 16.10
N LEU A 38 2.70 -10.57 15.07
CA LEU A 38 2.29 -10.82 13.67
C LEU A 38 1.68 -12.22 13.50
N ALA A 39 2.24 -13.20 14.20
CA ALA A 39 1.78 -14.59 14.14
C ALA A 39 0.37 -14.80 14.70
N ASP A 40 -0.12 -13.87 15.55
CA ASP A 40 -1.43 -13.91 16.19
C ASP A 40 -2.51 -13.24 15.34
N ALA A 41 -2.13 -12.36 14.41
CA ALA A 41 -3.02 -11.77 13.41
C ALA A 41 -3.36 -12.77 12.30
N LYS A 42 -4.09 -13.83 12.65
CA LYS A 42 -4.54 -14.87 11.71
C LYS A 42 -5.55 -14.29 10.73
N SER A 43 -5.45 -14.73 9.47
CA SER A 43 -6.50 -14.49 8.48
C SER A 43 -7.72 -15.38 8.78
N LEU A 44 -8.91 -14.89 8.41
CA LEU A 44 -10.13 -15.69 8.36
C LEU A 44 -10.02 -16.80 7.32
N GLU A 45 -9.34 -16.53 6.21
CA GLU A 45 -9.09 -17.50 5.15
C GLU A 45 -7.88 -18.38 5.48
N ARG A 46 -8.10 -19.68 5.61
CA ARG A 46 -7.10 -20.63 6.14
C ARG A 46 -5.91 -20.87 5.23
N GLU A 47 -6.09 -20.65 3.94
CA GLU A 47 -5.07 -20.87 2.91
C GLU A 47 -4.11 -19.68 2.82
N GLU A 48 -4.48 -18.54 3.41
CA GLU A 48 -3.67 -17.34 3.41
C GLU A 48 -2.55 -17.42 4.46
N MET A 49 -1.40 -16.86 4.10
CA MET A 49 -0.22 -16.82 4.97
C MET A 49 -0.34 -15.81 6.12
N GLY A 50 -1.34 -14.93 6.09
CA GLY A 50 -1.50 -13.84 7.05
C GLY A 50 -0.45 -12.74 6.85
N ILE A 51 0.05 -12.21 7.97
CA ILE A 51 1.10 -11.19 7.99
C ILE A 51 2.40 -11.85 8.43
N ALA A 52 3.41 -11.87 7.56
CA ALA A 52 4.66 -12.59 7.82
C ALA A 52 5.88 -11.77 7.42
N PHE A 53 6.90 -11.76 8.29
CA PHE A 53 8.19 -11.15 8.00
C PHE A 53 9.27 -12.21 7.80
N GLU A 54 9.82 -12.28 6.59
CA GLU A 54 10.96 -13.12 6.27
C GLU A 54 12.25 -12.30 6.42
N VAL A 55 13.02 -12.59 7.47
CA VAL A 55 14.23 -11.83 7.84
C VAL A 55 15.32 -11.95 6.78
N ARG A 56 15.45 -13.11 6.12
CA ARG A 56 16.51 -13.34 5.11
C ARG A 56 16.30 -12.47 3.88
N GLU A 57 15.09 -12.48 3.37
CA GLU A 57 14.69 -11.69 2.19
C GLU A 57 14.37 -10.24 2.55
N ARG A 58 14.16 -9.93 3.84
CA ARG A 58 13.71 -8.63 4.37
C ARG A 58 12.37 -8.22 3.78
N VAL A 59 11.47 -9.18 3.61
CA VAL A 59 10.15 -8.95 3.03
C VAL A 59 9.10 -9.14 4.11
N LEU A 60 8.27 -8.12 4.29
CA LEU A 60 7.00 -8.22 4.99
C LEU A 60 5.92 -8.51 3.95
N SER A 61 5.39 -9.73 3.97
CA SER A 61 4.28 -10.14 3.12
C SER A 61 2.97 -10.05 3.89
N MET A 62 1.95 -9.53 3.23
CA MET A 62 0.58 -9.41 3.72
C MET A 62 -0.34 -10.11 2.75
N CYS A 63 -1.07 -11.11 3.25
CA CYS A 63 -2.19 -11.74 2.59
C CYS A 63 -3.15 -12.09 3.74
N TRP A 64 -4.01 -11.14 4.10
CA TRP A 64 -4.81 -11.21 5.32
C TRP A 64 -6.25 -10.77 5.05
N THR A 65 -7.19 -11.62 5.42
CA THR A 65 -8.63 -11.37 5.36
C THR A 65 -9.21 -11.29 6.76
N GLY A 66 -10.05 -10.29 7.02
CA GLY A 66 -10.66 -10.11 8.33
C GLY A 66 -11.93 -9.28 8.34
N ASP A 67 -12.73 -9.48 9.39
CA ASP A 67 -13.94 -8.72 9.67
C ASP A 67 -13.60 -7.40 10.37
N VAL A 68 -13.80 -6.28 9.66
CA VAL A 68 -13.39 -4.96 10.15
C VAL A 68 -14.55 -3.99 10.27
N GLY A 69 -14.39 -3.02 11.17
CA GLY A 69 -15.30 -1.89 11.35
C GLY A 69 -14.72 -0.59 10.81
N ARG A 70 -15.49 0.50 10.98
CA ARG A 70 -15.23 1.82 10.38
C ARG A 70 -13.86 2.44 10.66
N SER A 71 -13.20 2.08 11.77
CA SER A 71 -11.89 2.64 12.14
C SER A 71 -10.70 1.90 11.54
N PHE A 72 -10.90 0.72 10.92
CA PHE A 72 -9.80 -0.08 10.40
C PHE A 72 -8.97 0.66 9.35
N HIS A 73 -9.62 1.32 8.38
CA HIS A 73 -8.91 2.07 7.35
C HIS A 73 -7.94 3.11 7.93
N SER A 74 -8.37 3.85 8.96
CA SER A 74 -7.52 4.83 9.65
C SER A 74 -6.34 4.16 10.37
N LYS A 75 -6.59 3.01 10.99
CA LYS A 75 -5.55 2.22 11.68
C LYS A 75 -4.54 1.59 10.72
N LEU A 76 -5.00 1.11 9.58
CA LEU A 76 -4.13 0.63 8.52
C LEU A 76 -3.27 1.78 7.96
N THR A 77 -3.85 2.95 7.70
CA THR A 77 -3.09 4.15 7.30
C THR A 77 -2.01 4.51 8.31
N GLU A 78 -2.34 4.51 9.60
CA GLU A 78 -1.38 4.78 10.69
C GLU A 78 -0.22 3.76 10.70
N ALA A 79 -0.54 2.47 10.57
CA ALA A 79 0.44 1.39 10.51
C ALA A 79 1.36 1.51 9.27
N CYS A 80 0.80 1.78 8.09
CA CYS A 80 1.54 2.03 6.85
C CYS A 80 2.51 3.21 6.98
N ASN A 81 2.06 4.31 7.60
CA ASN A 81 2.90 5.48 7.84
C ASN A 81 4.08 5.17 8.79
N ASN A 82 3.83 4.40 9.85
CA ASN A 82 4.88 3.98 10.78
C ASN A 82 5.87 3.01 10.14
N LEU A 83 5.42 2.19 9.19
CA LEU A 83 6.25 1.23 8.48
C LEU A 83 7.17 1.90 7.45
N GLY A 84 6.71 3.00 6.83
CA GLY A 84 7.43 3.72 5.77
C GLY A 84 8.92 3.96 6.05
N PRO A 85 9.32 4.57 7.19
CA PRO A 85 10.73 4.79 7.54
C PRO A 85 11.61 3.54 7.66
N LEU A 86 11.00 2.35 7.79
CA LEU A 86 11.72 1.07 7.87
C LEU A 86 11.96 0.43 6.49
N THR A 87 11.33 0.96 5.43
CA THR A 87 11.37 0.38 4.09
C THR A 87 12.64 0.76 3.32
N GLU A 88 13.14 -0.14 2.47
CA GLU A 88 14.29 0.11 1.59
C GLU A 88 13.88 0.90 0.34
N TYR A 89 12.69 0.61 -0.19
CA TYR A 89 12.08 1.28 -1.33
C TYR A 89 10.56 1.32 -1.14
N ALA A 90 9.89 2.18 -1.90
CA ALA A 90 8.44 2.23 -1.88
C ALA A 90 7.82 0.94 -2.45
N SER A 91 6.64 0.57 -1.94
CA SER A 91 5.91 -0.63 -2.28
C SER A 91 4.41 -0.34 -2.28
N GLU A 92 3.64 -1.14 -3.01
CA GLU A 92 2.19 -1.07 -3.05
C GLU A 92 1.57 -2.18 -2.20
N VAL A 93 0.51 -1.82 -1.50
CA VAL A 93 -0.38 -2.72 -0.76
C VAL A 93 -1.81 -2.43 -1.21
N GLU A 94 -2.49 -3.45 -1.70
CA GLU A 94 -3.87 -3.39 -2.15
C GLU A 94 -4.80 -3.78 -1.00
N VAL A 95 -5.94 -3.10 -0.90
CA VAL A 95 -6.95 -3.32 0.12
C VAL A 95 -8.32 -3.33 -0.53
N THR A 96 -9.04 -4.44 -0.37
CA THR A 96 -10.38 -4.61 -0.93
C THR A 96 -11.37 -4.81 0.20
N TYR A 97 -12.41 -3.98 0.27
CA TYR A 97 -13.53 -4.14 1.20
C TYR A 97 -14.72 -4.76 0.46
N TYR A 98 -15.36 -5.73 1.10
CA TYR A 98 -16.52 -6.46 0.57
C TYR A 98 -17.79 -6.10 1.37
N PRO A 99 -18.43 -4.94 1.11
CA PRO A 99 -19.63 -4.56 1.84
C PRO A 99 -20.85 -5.39 1.39
N ASP A 100 -21.78 -5.61 2.32
CA ASP A 100 -23.04 -6.33 2.04
C ASP A 100 -23.91 -5.67 0.94
N SER A 101 -23.64 -4.41 0.59
CA SER A 101 -24.29 -3.71 -0.52
C SER A 101 -23.93 -4.27 -1.89
N GLY A 102 -22.87 -5.08 -1.99
CA GLY A 102 -22.48 -5.83 -3.19
C GLY A 102 -21.55 -5.11 -4.16
N GLU A 103 -21.14 -3.88 -3.87
CA GLU A 103 -20.11 -3.16 -4.64
C GLU A 103 -18.81 -3.12 -3.83
N ASP A 104 -17.80 -3.88 -4.29
CA ASP A 104 -16.48 -3.93 -3.66
C ASP A 104 -15.76 -2.58 -3.74
N GLU A 105 -15.09 -2.19 -2.66
CA GLU A 105 -14.31 -0.96 -2.58
C GLU A 105 -12.80 -1.25 -2.58
N PHE A 106 -12.09 -0.72 -3.58
CA PHE A 106 -10.66 -0.97 -3.77
C PHE A 106 -9.82 0.25 -3.39
N HIS A 107 -8.75 0.02 -2.62
CA HIS A 107 -7.81 1.04 -2.20
C HIS A 107 -6.38 0.58 -2.42
N GLN A 108 -5.52 1.47 -2.93
CA GLN A 108 -4.07 1.27 -2.99
C GLN A 108 -3.40 2.10 -1.90
N PHE A 109 -2.52 1.47 -1.14
CA PHE A 109 -1.65 2.09 -0.16
C PHE A 109 -0.21 2.03 -0.68
N PHE A 110 0.45 3.18 -0.76
CA PHE A 110 1.87 3.23 -1.10
C PHE A 110 2.70 3.45 0.14
N ILE A 111 3.54 2.50 0.50
CA ILE A 111 4.38 2.54 1.71
C ILE A 111 5.82 2.75 1.26
N GLY A 112 6.53 3.74 1.79
CA GLY A 112 7.91 4.00 1.39
C GLY A 112 8.68 4.89 2.36
N PRO A 113 10.00 5.07 2.13
CA PRO A 113 10.88 5.77 3.07
C PRO A 113 10.71 7.29 3.05
N SER A 114 10.07 7.83 2.00
CA SER A 114 9.80 9.26 1.85
C SER A 114 8.63 9.50 0.90
N PRO A 115 7.97 10.68 0.97
CA PRO A 115 6.96 11.09 0.00
C PRO A 115 7.49 11.08 -1.44
N GLU A 116 8.75 11.48 -1.65
CA GLU A 116 9.39 11.50 -2.96
C GLU A 116 9.54 10.08 -3.53
N ALA A 117 9.95 9.12 -2.71
CA ALA A 117 10.08 7.72 -3.12
C ALA A 117 8.73 7.11 -3.49
N ILE A 118 7.68 7.44 -2.73
CA ILE A 118 6.31 6.99 -3.03
C ILE A 118 5.79 7.62 -4.32
N HIS A 119 6.00 8.92 -4.49
CA HIS A 119 5.57 9.62 -5.70
C HIS A 119 6.27 9.07 -6.94
N GLU A 120 7.57 8.78 -6.85
CA GLU A 120 8.34 8.11 -7.90
C GLU A 120 7.78 6.72 -8.23
N PHE A 121 7.55 5.88 -7.21
CA PHE A 121 7.05 4.53 -7.40
C PHE A 121 5.64 4.53 -7.99
N ARG A 122 4.74 5.41 -7.52
CA ARG A 122 3.42 5.61 -8.11
C ARG A 122 3.50 5.99 -9.59
N ARG A 123 4.46 6.85 -9.96
CA ARG A 123 4.69 7.16 -11.38
C ARG A 123 5.02 5.89 -12.15
N GLN A 124 5.97 5.09 -11.65
CA GLN A 124 6.37 3.84 -12.30
C GLN A 124 5.20 2.87 -12.50
N CYS A 125 4.35 2.64 -11.49
CA CYS A 125 3.15 1.81 -11.62
C CYS A 125 2.23 2.32 -12.74
N VAL A 126 1.93 3.62 -12.77
CA VAL A 126 1.08 4.22 -13.81
C VAL A 126 1.73 4.12 -15.20
N MET A 127 3.04 4.33 -15.29
CA MET A 127 3.77 4.19 -16.55
C MET A 127 3.66 2.78 -17.11
N GLU A 128 3.86 1.78 -16.26
CA GLU A 128 3.79 0.37 -16.62
C GLU A 128 2.38 -0.03 -17.07
N ASP A 129 1.35 0.36 -16.31
CA ASP A 129 -0.05 0.09 -16.65
C ASP A 129 -0.46 0.72 -17.99
N LEU A 130 -0.07 1.98 -18.22
CA LEU A 130 -0.33 2.67 -19.47
C LEU A 130 0.39 2.01 -20.63
N HIS A 131 1.67 1.64 -20.44
CA HIS A 131 2.44 0.95 -21.47
C HIS A 131 1.79 -0.39 -21.83
N HIS A 132 1.40 -1.19 -20.83
CA HIS A 132 0.71 -2.46 -21.06
C HIS A 132 -0.62 -2.26 -21.80
N MET A 133 -1.44 -1.30 -21.36
CA MET A 133 -2.74 -1.04 -21.99
C MET A 133 -2.61 -0.55 -23.43
N LEU A 134 -1.76 0.45 -23.67
CA LEU A 134 -1.70 1.18 -24.95
C LEU A 134 -0.91 0.44 -26.03
N SER A 135 0.16 -0.27 -25.69
CA SER A 135 1.00 -0.99 -26.65
C SER A 135 0.27 -2.10 -27.41
N ARG A 136 -0.93 -2.51 -26.95
CA ARG A 136 -1.79 -3.47 -27.65
C ARG A 136 -2.61 -2.84 -28.78
N HIS A 137 -2.75 -1.52 -28.79
CA HIS A 137 -3.66 -0.80 -29.68
C HIS A 137 -2.97 0.29 -30.50
N LEU A 138 -1.82 0.79 -30.04
CA LEU A 138 -1.11 1.91 -30.64
C LEU A 138 0.33 1.52 -31.00
N GLY A 139 0.93 2.28 -31.92
CA GLY A 139 2.34 2.16 -32.26
C GLY A 139 3.24 2.71 -31.15
N LYS A 140 4.52 2.29 -31.17
CA LYS A 140 5.53 2.75 -30.22
C LYS A 140 5.63 4.28 -30.10
N PRO A 141 5.66 5.06 -31.21
CA PRO A 141 5.74 6.52 -31.12
C PRO A 141 4.54 7.18 -30.42
N GLU A 142 3.33 6.64 -30.61
CA GLU A 142 2.12 7.15 -29.96
C GLU A 142 2.13 6.83 -28.46
N VAL A 143 2.54 5.61 -28.09
CA VAL A 143 2.68 5.22 -26.68
C VAL A 143 3.71 6.11 -25.98
N GLU A 144 4.86 6.38 -26.62
CA GLU A 144 5.91 7.26 -26.10
C GLU A 144 5.41 8.70 -25.86
N GLN A 145 4.60 9.25 -26.76
CA GLN A 145 4.01 10.58 -26.57
C GLN A 145 3.08 10.65 -25.34
N VAL A 146 2.26 9.61 -25.14
CA VAL A 146 1.36 9.55 -23.98
C VAL A 146 2.17 9.39 -22.68
N THR A 147 3.18 8.53 -22.69
CA THR A 147 4.00 8.29 -21.50
C THR A 147 4.81 9.53 -21.10
N GLU A 148 5.32 10.30 -22.07
CA GLU A 148 5.97 11.59 -21.84
C GLU A 148 5.01 12.63 -21.27
N LEU A 149 3.77 12.70 -21.76
CA LEU A 149 2.76 13.61 -21.22
C LEU A 149 2.47 13.30 -19.75
N VAL A 150 2.25 12.02 -19.43
CA VAL A 150 1.97 11.58 -18.05
C VAL A 150 3.16 11.85 -17.14
N THR A 151 4.40 11.60 -17.62
CA THR A 151 5.61 11.94 -16.87
C THR A 151 5.65 13.42 -16.49
N ARG A 152 5.36 14.32 -17.45
CA ARG A 152 5.28 15.77 -17.17
C ARG A 152 4.19 16.12 -16.15
N MET A 153 3.06 15.43 -16.18
CA MET A 153 2.00 15.64 -15.18
C MET A 153 2.46 15.23 -13.78
N PHE A 154 3.14 14.09 -13.63
CA PHE A 154 3.73 13.70 -12.35
C PHE A 154 4.81 14.69 -11.90
N ASP A 155 5.67 15.17 -12.80
CA ASP A 155 6.68 16.17 -12.46
C ASP A 155 6.08 17.47 -11.92
N ALA A 156 4.92 17.88 -12.45
CA ALA A 156 4.19 19.05 -11.98
C ALA A 156 3.53 18.87 -10.60
N HIS A 157 3.30 17.63 -10.15
CA HIS A 157 2.65 17.30 -8.87
C HIS A 157 3.62 16.68 -7.84
N LYS A 158 4.92 16.98 -7.96
CA LYS A 158 5.92 16.52 -6.99
C LYS A 158 5.54 16.95 -5.57
N PRO A 159 5.78 16.09 -4.56
CA PRO A 159 5.53 16.46 -3.18
C PRO A 159 6.37 17.68 -2.79
N GLU A 160 5.76 18.66 -2.13
CA GLU A 160 6.48 19.82 -1.60
C GLU A 160 7.37 19.41 -0.43
N LYS A 161 8.60 19.91 -0.39
CA LYS A 161 9.49 19.70 0.74
C LYS A 161 8.93 20.43 1.96
N PRO A 162 8.77 19.79 3.13
CA PRO A 162 8.24 20.48 4.30
C PRO A 162 9.17 21.63 4.69
N ALA A 163 8.72 22.86 4.47
CA ALA A 163 9.35 24.04 5.03
C ALA A 163 9.15 23.99 6.56
N GLY A 164 10.22 24.14 7.33
CA GLY A 164 10.16 24.02 8.79
C GLY A 164 9.17 25.01 9.40
N SER A 165 8.06 24.50 9.93
CA SER A 165 7.28 25.12 11.03
C SER A 165 6.31 24.10 11.63
N GLU A 166 6.11 24.23 12.92
CA GLU A 166 5.43 23.31 13.84
C GLU A 166 3.94 23.03 13.51
N THR A 167 3.55 21.79 13.82
CA THR A 167 2.21 21.30 14.20
C THR A 167 1.02 21.55 13.27
N THR A 168 0.79 20.60 12.36
CA THR A 168 -0.54 19.98 12.14
C THR A 168 -0.35 18.53 11.72
N ALA A 169 -1.14 17.64 12.32
CA ALA A 169 -1.06 16.19 12.18
C ALA A 169 -1.28 15.67 10.75
N ALA A 170 -0.64 14.54 10.45
CA ALA A 170 -0.93 13.60 9.35
C ALA A 170 -0.72 14.13 7.91
N SER A 171 0.53 14.42 7.55
CA SER A 171 0.98 14.20 6.16
C SER A 171 1.85 12.95 6.15
N GLY A 172 1.17 11.81 6.31
CA GLY A 172 1.80 10.51 6.41
C GLY A 172 2.32 10.04 5.04
N SER A 173 3.44 9.34 5.07
CA SER A 173 4.12 8.66 3.96
C SER A 173 3.30 7.51 3.36
N SER A 174 1.98 7.63 3.26
CA SER A 174 1.09 6.68 2.62
C SER A 174 0.06 7.44 1.80
N THR A 175 0.20 7.41 0.48
CA THR A 175 -0.85 7.91 -0.42
C THR A 175 -1.88 6.81 -0.58
N VAL A 176 -3.14 7.12 -0.28
CA VAL A 176 -4.27 6.22 -0.53
C VAL A 176 -4.95 6.62 -1.82
N ILE A 177 -5.10 5.69 -2.76
CA ILE A 177 -5.83 5.92 -4.01
C ILE A 177 -7.06 5.01 -4.04
N PRO A 178 -8.28 5.56 -4.06
CA PRO A 178 -9.45 4.75 -4.36
C PRO A 178 -9.39 4.33 -5.83
N LEU A 179 -9.53 3.03 -6.07
CA LEU A 179 -9.60 2.45 -7.41
C LEU A 179 -11.05 2.17 -7.79
N HIS A 180 -11.35 2.33 -9.08
CA HIS A 180 -12.59 1.79 -9.66
C HIS A 180 -12.35 0.31 -9.98
N PRO A 181 -13.35 -0.60 -9.80
CA PRO A 181 -13.17 -2.03 -10.01
C PRO A 181 -12.70 -2.30 -11.43
N ARG A 182 -11.41 -2.58 -11.60
CA ARG A 182 -10.84 -3.05 -12.86
C ARG A 182 -10.32 -4.45 -12.62
N ASN A 183 -11.22 -5.42 -12.74
CA ASN A 183 -10.97 -6.84 -13.01
C ASN A 183 -9.51 -7.30 -12.78
N ARG A 184 -9.05 -7.29 -11.52
CA ARG A 184 -7.86 -8.00 -11.07
C ARG A 184 -8.25 -8.87 -9.89
N HIS A 185 -9.17 -9.80 -10.15
CA HIS A 185 -9.25 -11.00 -9.33
C HIS A 185 -8.18 -11.96 -9.86
N LEU A 186 -7.11 -12.17 -9.10
CA LEU A 186 -6.23 -13.33 -9.24
C LEU A 186 -6.25 -14.03 -7.88
N HIS A 187 -7.19 -14.98 -7.76
CA HIS A 187 -6.95 -16.19 -7.00
C HIS A 187 -6.14 -17.15 -7.88
#